data_AF-D3AFS7-F1
#
_entry.id   AF-D3AFS7-F1
#
_cell.length_a   1.000
_cell.length_b   1.000
_cell.length_c   1.000
_cell.angle_alpha   90.00
_cell.angle_beta   90.00
_cell.angle_gamma   90.00
#
_symmetry.space_group_name_H-M   'P 1'
#
loop_
_entity.id
_entity.type
_entity.pdbx_description
1 polymer ?
#
loop_
_entity_poly.entity_id
_entity_poly.type
_entity_poly.pdbx_seq_one_letter_code
_entity_poly.pdbx_strand_id
1 'polypeptide(L)'
;MLRWFEKTDENRPGVISSRIRLVRNWEEYKFPAMLGTQESEEMVRRLEFGLKDLSEVEGKKYEYAMLEELEELDRAALRERRILNRAAVEKKAPAGIILSEDEDTSILLNGDDHIRIQLLSSGLHLEELWERADALDDYINERFPYAFDDRYGYLTSFPT
;
A
#
# COMPACT_ATOMS: atom_id res chain seq x y z
N MET A 1 5.59 -12.39 15.17
CA MET A 1 6.79 -11.61 14.81
C MET A 1 6.68 -10.24 15.48
N LEU A 2 7.77 -9.55 15.82
CA LEU A 2 7.67 -8.18 16.38
C LEU A 2 7.25 -7.20 15.27
N ARG A 3 6.37 -6.27 15.60
CA ARG A 3 5.96 -5.21 14.67
C ARG A 3 7.09 -4.24 14.42
N TRP A 4 7.10 -3.57 13.27
CA TRP A 4 8.22 -2.70 12.89
C TRP A 4 8.54 -1.62 13.95
N PHE A 5 7.52 -1.05 14.59
CA PHE A 5 7.66 0.03 15.59
C PHE A 5 8.04 -0.47 16.99
N GLU A 6 8.07 -1.79 17.20
CA GLU A 6 8.56 -2.41 18.44
C GLU A 6 10.07 -2.69 18.37
N LYS A 7 10.67 -2.57 17.19
CA LYS A 7 12.10 -2.76 16.96
C LYS A 7 12.85 -1.46 17.22
N THR A 8 14.06 -1.55 17.76
CA THR A 8 14.95 -0.40 17.99
C THR A 8 16.25 -0.60 17.22
N ASP A 9 16.62 0.35 16.37
CA ASP A 9 17.95 0.41 15.75
C ASP A 9 18.88 1.29 16.60
N GLU A 10 19.87 0.66 17.23
CA GLU A 10 20.85 1.34 18.08
C GLU A 10 22.00 1.97 17.28
N ASN A 11 22.16 1.64 16.00
CA ASN A 11 23.29 2.10 15.20
C ASN A 11 23.20 3.60 14.88
N ARG A 12 21.98 4.12 14.69
CA ARG A 12 21.71 5.53 14.39
C ARG A 12 20.52 6.04 15.22
N PRO A 13 20.70 6.33 16.52
CA PRO A 13 19.61 6.65 17.43
C PRO A 13 18.83 7.93 17.08
N GLY A 14 19.37 8.77 16.19
CA GLY A 14 18.68 9.96 15.67
C GLY A 14 17.64 9.68 14.58
N VAL A 15 17.62 8.48 13.99
CA VAL A 15 16.66 8.09 12.96
C VAL A 15 15.64 7.14 13.55
N ILE A 16 14.39 7.61 13.65
CA ILE A 16 13.30 6.82 14.25
C ILE A 16 12.84 5.72 13.30
N SER A 17 12.64 6.06 12.03
CA SER A 17 12.15 5.13 11.03
C SER A 17 12.49 5.55 9.61
N SER A 18 12.49 4.56 8.73
CA SER A 18 12.58 4.72 7.28
C SER A 18 11.28 4.24 6.66
N ARG A 19 10.87 4.91 5.57
CA ARG A 19 9.64 4.56 4.85
C ARG A 19 9.80 4.83 3.37
N ILE A 20 9.36 3.87 2.57
CA ILE A 20 9.24 4.01 1.12
C ILE A 20 7.78 3.83 0.73
N ARG A 21 7.33 4.66 -0.20
CA ARG A 21 5.99 4.58 -0.78
C ARG A 21 6.08 4.70 -2.29
N LEU A 22 5.43 3.78 -2.98
CA LEU A 22 5.22 3.81 -4.42
C LEU A 22 3.72 3.90 -4.67
N VAL A 23 3.32 4.79 -5.58
CA VAL A 23 1.93 4.97 -5.99
C VAL A 23 1.80 4.65 -7.47
N ARG A 24 0.77 3.89 -7.81
CA ARG A 24 0.50 3.42 -9.18
C ARG A 24 -1.00 3.49 -9.45
N ASN A 25 -1.34 3.86 -10.67
CA ASN A 25 -2.70 3.70 -11.17
C ASN A 25 -2.72 2.60 -12.23
N TRP A 26 -3.67 1.68 -12.10
CA TRP A 26 -3.93 0.67 -13.10
C TRP A 26 -4.51 1.30 -14.38
N GLU A 27 -3.88 1.04 -15.53
CA GLU A 27 -4.24 1.58 -16.86
C GLU A 27 -5.69 1.29 -17.28
N GLU A 28 -6.25 0.15 -16.87
CA GLU A 28 -7.59 -0.29 -17.27
C GLU A 28 -8.71 0.55 -16.64
N TYR A 29 -8.41 1.31 -15.57
CA TYR A 29 -9.39 2.06 -14.79
C TYR A 29 -9.15 3.57 -14.85
N LYS A 30 -10.23 4.35 -14.80
CA LYS A 30 -10.15 5.80 -14.55
C LYS A 30 -9.57 6.04 -13.16
N PHE A 31 -8.90 7.17 -12.94
CA PHE A 31 -8.37 7.52 -11.62
C PHE A 31 -9.43 7.44 -10.50
N PRO A 32 -9.03 7.14 -9.25
CA PRO A 32 -9.95 6.88 -8.13
C PRO A 32 -11.04 7.93 -7.93
N ALA A 33 -10.73 9.20 -8.16
CA ALA A 33 -11.66 10.31 -7.99
C ALA A 33 -12.85 10.27 -8.98
N MET A 34 -12.73 9.51 -10.08
CA MET A 34 -13.71 9.40 -11.16
C MET A 34 -14.43 8.05 -11.19
N LEU A 35 -14.06 7.10 -10.32
CA LEU A 35 -14.69 5.79 -10.25
C LEU A 35 -16.03 5.84 -9.51
N GLY A 36 -17.03 5.14 -10.05
CA GLY A 36 -18.26 4.85 -9.33
C GLY A 36 -18.04 3.81 -8.23
N THR A 37 -19.02 3.64 -7.33
CA THR A 37 -18.96 2.64 -6.25
C THR A 37 -18.80 1.21 -6.78
N GLN A 38 -19.57 0.82 -7.80
CA GLN A 38 -19.49 -0.53 -8.38
C GLN A 38 -18.15 -0.78 -9.08
N GLU A 39 -17.68 0.16 -9.89
CA GLU A 39 -16.36 0.06 -10.55
C GLU A 39 -15.22 0.00 -9.51
N SER A 40 -15.33 0.78 -8.42
CA SER A 40 -14.37 0.75 -7.30
C SER A 40 -14.33 -0.61 -6.62
N GLU A 41 -15.49 -1.19 -6.30
CA GLU A 41 -15.56 -2.49 -5.64
C GLU A 41 -15.02 -3.61 -6.53
N GLU A 42 -15.40 -3.60 -7.82
CA GLU A 42 -14.90 -4.55 -8.80
C GLU A 42 -13.37 -4.47 -8.93
N MET A 43 -12.83 -3.26 -9.09
CA MET A 43 -11.39 -3.04 -9.19
C MET A 43 -10.66 -3.54 -7.95
N VAL A 44 -11.14 -3.22 -6.75
CA VAL A 44 -10.53 -3.66 -5.49
C VAL A 44 -10.51 -5.19 -5.38
N ARG A 45 -11.62 -5.87 -5.70
CA ARG A 45 -11.70 -7.34 -5.70
C ARG A 45 -10.76 -7.97 -6.74
N ARG A 46 -10.61 -7.34 -7.91
CA ARG A 46 -9.66 -7.82 -8.94
C ARG A 46 -8.20 -7.66 -8.48
N LEU A 47 -7.87 -6.53 -7.86
CA LEU A 47 -6.55 -6.29 -7.26
C LEU A 47 -6.26 -7.32 -6.16
N GLU A 48 -7.18 -7.49 -5.22
CA GLU A 48 -7.10 -8.51 -4.16
C GLU A 48 -6.83 -9.90 -4.75
N PHE A 49 -7.65 -10.34 -5.72
CA PHE A 49 -7.52 -11.67 -6.31
C PHE A 49 -6.18 -11.87 -7.03
N GLY A 50 -5.69 -10.87 -7.76
CA GLY A 50 -4.39 -10.99 -8.43
C GLY A 50 -3.20 -10.94 -7.47
N LEU A 51 -3.38 -10.44 -6.25
CA LEU A 51 -2.36 -10.39 -5.20
C LEU A 51 -2.49 -11.51 -4.17
N LYS A 52 -3.37 -12.50 -4.38
CA LYS A 52 -3.60 -13.60 -3.43
C LYS A 52 -2.33 -14.42 -3.12
N ASP A 53 -1.41 -14.54 -4.08
CA ASP A 53 -0.18 -15.33 -3.96
C ASP A 53 0.99 -14.52 -3.37
N LEU A 54 0.72 -13.28 -2.90
CA LEU A 54 1.74 -12.40 -2.33
C LEU A 54 2.44 -13.05 -1.11
N SER A 55 1.71 -13.85 -0.34
CA SER A 55 2.26 -14.47 0.86
C SER A 55 3.36 -15.48 0.54
N GLU A 56 3.16 -16.26 -0.52
CA GLU A 56 4.12 -17.23 -1.05
C GLU A 56 5.34 -16.54 -1.65
N VAL A 57 5.13 -15.43 -2.35
CA VAL A 57 6.17 -14.66 -3.06
C VAL A 57 7.13 -14.00 -2.07
N GLU A 58 6.60 -13.31 -1.06
CA GLU A 58 7.42 -12.64 -0.03
C GLU A 58 7.82 -13.61 1.12
N GLY A 59 7.32 -14.84 1.13
CA GLY A 59 7.53 -15.80 2.22
C GLY A 59 6.99 -15.29 3.57
N LYS A 60 5.93 -14.48 3.53
CA LYS A 60 5.41 -13.71 4.66
C LYS A 60 3.89 -13.75 4.66
N LYS A 61 3.27 -13.77 5.84
CA LYS A 61 1.80 -13.74 5.92
C LYS A 61 1.26 -12.33 5.71
N TYR A 62 0.25 -12.23 4.85
CA TYR A 62 -0.54 -11.03 4.66
C TYR A 62 -2.01 -11.29 4.97
N GLU A 63 -2.66 -10.28 5.54
CA GLU A 63 -4.11 -10.24 5.74
C GLU A 63 -4.70 -9.19 4.81
N TYR A 64 -5.85 -9.50 4.25
CA TYR A 64 -6.65 -8.57 3.47
C TYR A 64 -7.89 -8.17 4.23
N ALA A 65 -8.27 -6.90 4.12
CA ALA A 65 -9.56 -6.39 4.59
C ALA A 65 -10.09 -5.29 3.68
N MET A 66 -11.40 -5.25 3.49
CA MET A 66 -12.07 -4.06 2.99
C MET A 66 -12.09 -3.00 4.10
N LEU A 67 -11.79 -1.75 3.77
CA LEU A 67 -11.74 -0.67 4.77
C LEU A 67 -13.11 -0.40 5.41
N GLU A 68 -14.20 -0.70 4.70
CA GLU A 68 -15.57 -0.60 5.22
C GLU A 68 -15.93 -1.68 6.24
N GLU A 69 -15.22 -2.82 6.22
CA GLU A 69 -15.39 -3.93 7.16
C GLU A 69 -14.61 -3.70 8.46
N LEU A 70 -13.64 -2.77 8.46
CA LEU A 70 -12.86 -2.42 9.65
C LEU A 70 -13.64 -1.48 10.59
N GLU A 71 -13.58 -1.78 11.88
CA GLU A 71 -14.10 -0.88 12.90
C GLU A 71 -13.41 0.50 12.83
N GLU A 72 -14.12 1.55 13.25
CA GLU A 72 -13.57 2.91 13.23
C GLU A 72 -12.29 3.02 14.09
N LEU A 73 -12.26 2.30 15.22
CA LEU A 73 -11.09 2.25 16.10
C LEU A 73 -9.89 1.59 15.41
N ASP A 74 -10.12 0.52 14.65
CA ASP A 74 -9.05 -0.17 13.92
C ASP A 74 -8.48 0.72 12.80
N ARG A 75 -9.36 1.40 12.05
CA ARG A 75 -8.92 2.38 11.04
C ARG A 75 -8.12 3.53 11.66
N ALA A 76 -8.54 4.03 12.82
CA ALA A 76 -7.81 5.04 13.56
C ALA A 76 -6.44 4.52 14.04
N ALA A 77 -6.38 3.29 14.57
CA ALA A 77 -5.13 2.66 14.99
C ALA A 77 -4.16 2.49 13.82
N LEU A 78 -4.62 2.00 12.66
CA LEU A 78 -3.80 1.88 11.44
C LEU A 78 -3.29 3.24 10.97
N ARG A 79 -4.06 4.32 11.16
CA ARG A 79 -3.60 5.70 10.87
C ARG A 79 -2.48 6.13 11.81
N GLU A 80 -2.64 5.93 13.12
CA GLU A 80 -1.61 6.29 14.11
C GLU A 80 -0.33 5.48 13.91
N ARG A 81 -0.44 4.22 13.47
CA ARG A 81 0.68 3.36 13.05
C ARG A 81 1.26 3.69 11.68
N ARG A 82 0.78 4.77 11.03
CA ARG A 82 1.24 5.28 9.73
C ARG A 82 0.98 4.36 8.54
N ILE A 83 0.10 3.37 8.69
CA ILE A 83 -0.31 2.42 7.63
C ILE A 83 -1.34 3.11 6.70
N LEU A 84 -2.36 3.72 7.31
CA LEU A 84 -3.36 4.51 6.58
C LEU A 84 -3.05 6.01 6.68
N ASN A 85 -3.42 6.77 5.65
CA ASN A 85 -3.48 8.23 5.72
C ASN A 85 -4.91 8.68 6.05
N ARG A 86 -5.07 9.97 6.34
CA ARG A 86 -6.38 10.56 6.64
C ARG A 86 -7.39 10.33 5.52
N ALA A 87 -6.97 10.52 4.26
CA ALA A 87 -7.84 10.35 3.10
C ALA A 87 -8.40 8.92 2.99
N ALA A 88 -7.58 7.88 3.21
CA ALA A 88 -8.03 6.50 3.21
C ALA A 88 -9.02 6.19 4.35
N VAL A 89 -8.80 6.74 5.55
CA VAL A 89 -9.72 6.55 6.69
C VAL A 89 -11.08 7.20 6.42
N GLU A 90 -11.08 8.37 5.79
CA GLU A 90 -12.29 9.14 5.49
C GLU A 90 -12.94 8.73 4.15
N LYS A 91 -12.33 7.78 3.41
CA LYS A 91 -12.81 7.38 2.08
C LYS A 91 -14.15 6.65 2.18
N LYS A 92 -15.09 7.08 1.35
CA LYS A 92 -16.44 6.51 1.27
C LYS A 92 -16.61 5.50 0.13
N ALA A 93 -15.79 5.60 -0.91
CA ALA A 93 -15.79 4.62 -1.99
C ALA A 93 -15.07 3.34 -1.54
N PRO A 94 -15.46 2.15 -2.05
CA PRO A 94 -14.85 0.88 -1.69
C PRO A 94 -13.33 0.92 -1.82
N ALA A 95 -12.64 0.52 -0.77
CA ALA A 95 -11.18 0.49 -0.70
C ALA A 95 -10.75 -0.71 0.14
N GLY A 96 -9.58 -1.25 -0.17
CA GLY A 96 -9.04 -2.44 0.50
C GLY A 96 -7.63 -2.19 1.00
N ILE A 97 -7.19 -3.02 1.94
CA ILE A 97 -5.80 -3.04 2.39
C ILE A 97 -5.30 -4.48 2.48
N ILE A 98 -4.09 -4.69 1.99
CA ILE A 98 -3.29 -5.90 2.25
C ILE A 98 -2.18 -5.50 3.22
N LEU A 99 -2.06 -6.18 4.36
CA LEU A 99 -1.16 -5.82 5.45
C LEU A 99 -0.38 -7.05 5.93
N SER A 100 0.94 -6.90 6.08
CA SER A 100 1.78 -7.96 6.64
C SER A 100 1.56 -8.14 8.15
N GLU A 101 1.79 -9.36 8.66
CA GLU A 101 1.59 -9.67 10.09
C GLU A 101 2.43 -8.82 11.07
N ASP A 102 3.57 -8.30 10.63
CA ASP A 102 4.47 -7.41 11.39
C ASP A 102 4.25 -5.92 11.06
N GLU A 103 3.24 -5.63 10.24
CA GLU A 103 2.80 -4.31 9.79
C GLU A 103 3.91 -3.47 9.12
N ASP A 104 4.98 -4.11 8.65
CA ASP A 104 6.08 -3.42 7.95
C ASP A 104 5.77 -3.16 6.47
N THR A 105 4.80 -3.87 5.89
CA THR A 105 4.44 -3.82 4.47
C THR A 105 2.93 -3.70 4.36
N SER A 106 2.48 -2.69 3.63
CA SER A 106 1.05 -2.47 3.37
C SER A 106 0.82 -2.06 1.92
N ILE A 107 -0.18 -2.64 1.28
CA ILE A 107 -0.66 -2.25 -0.04
C ILE A 107 -2.09 -1.74 0.12
N LEU A 108 -2.28 -0.43 -0.03
CA LEU A 108 -3.60 0.18 -0.03
C LEU A 108 -4.17 0.13 -1.45
N LEU A 109 -5.39 -0.40 -1.57
CA LEU A 109 -6.12 -0.55 -2.81
C LEU A 109 -7.24 0.50 -2.87
N ASN A 110 -7.31 1.21 -3.98
CA ASN A 110 -8.21 2.34 -4.20
C ASN A 110 -8.09 3.42 -3.11
N GLY A 111 -6.88 3.94 -2.89
CA GLY A 111 -6.63 5.10 -2.04
C GLY A 111 -6.83 6.42 -2.80
N ASP A 112 -5.86 7.32 -2.70
CA ASP A 112 -5.74 8.49 -3.59
C ASP A 112 -5.35 8.05 -5.02
N ASP A 113 -4.62 6.93 -5.12
CA ASP A 113 -4.28 6.17 -6.33
C ASP A 113 -4.82 4.73 -6.23
N HIS A 114 -4.90 4.00 -7.35
CA HIS A 114 -5.40 2.61 -7.35
C HIS A 114 -4.57 1.69 -6.43
N ILE A 115 -3.25 1.86 -6.42
CA ILE A 115 -2.33 1.01 -5.67
C ILE A 115 -1.32 1.92 -4.96
N ARG A 116 -1.21 1.79 -3.63
CA ARG A 116 -0.13 2.40 -2.86
C ARG A 116 0.61 1.33 -2.08
N ILE A 117 1.83 1.06 -2.52
CA ILE A 117 2.78 0.17 -1.85
C ILE A 117 3.50 1.00 -0.78
N GLN A 118 3.60 0.47 0.44
CA GLN A 118 4.31 1.13 1.53
C GLN A 118 5.09 0.11 2.34
N LEU A 119 6.39 0.36 2.50
CA LEU A 119 7.27 -0.40 3.38
C LEU A 119 7.85 0.50 4.47
N LEU A 120 7.98 -0.05 5.68
CA LEU A 120 8.37 0.62 6.91
C LEU A 120 9.48 -0.16 7.63
N SER A 121 10.43 0.55 8.21
CA SER A 121 11.43 -0.05 9.12
C SER A 121 11.77 0.93 10.25
N SER A 122 12.17 0.41 11.40
CA SER A 122 12.78 1.19 12.48
C SER A 122 14.24 1.50 12.12
N GLY A 123 14.72 2.72 12.40
CA GLY A 123 16.08 3.10 12.05
C GLY A 123 16.27 3.54 10.58
N LEU A 124 17.52 3.50 10.12
CA LEU A 124 17.89 3.93 8.77
C LEU A 124 18.17 2.75 7.83
N HIS A 125 17.14 2.35 7.07
CA HIS A 125 17.17 1.17 6.18
C HIS A 125 16.61 1.49 4.79
N LEU A 126 16.89 2.68 4.25
CA LEU A 126 16.30 3.11 2.97
C LEU A 126 16.70 2.24 1.78
N GLU A 127 17.95 1.75 1.73
CA GLU A 127 18.43 0.89 0.63
C GLU A 127 17.69 -0.46 0.62
N GLU A 128 17.67 -1.16 1.76
CA GLU A 128 16.94 -2.44 1.90
C GLU A 128 15.44 -2.28 1.65
N LEU A 129 14.84 -1.18 2.14
CA LEU A 129 13.43 -0.90 1.86
C LEU A 129 13.19 -0.64 0.37
N TRP A 130 14.14 -0.02 -0.34
CA TRP A 130 13.97 0.31 -1.75
C TRP A 130 14.01 -0.96 -2.59
N GLU A 131 15.00 -1.82 -2.37
CA GLU A 131 15.13 -3.10 -3.07
C GLU A 131 13.87 -3.96 -2.91
N ARG A 132 13.31 -4.03 -1.69
CA ARG A 132 12.05 -4.74 -1.44
C ARG A 132 10.86 -4.06 -2.12
N ALA A 133 10.77 -2.73 -2.08
CA ALA A 133 9.67 -1.99 -2.68
C ALA A 133 9.67 -2.11 -4.21
N ASP A 134 10.86 -2.10 -4.83
CA ASP A 134 11.07 -2.24 -6.28
C ASP A 134 10.64 -3.63 -6.76
N ALA A 135 11.11 -4.69 -6.08
CA ALA A 135 10.70 -6.07 -6.37
C ALA A 135 9.19 -6.29 -6.22
N LEU A 136 8.58 -5.67 -5.20
CA LEU A 136 7.13 -5.74 -5.00
C LEU A 136 6.36 -4.93 -6.07
N ASP A 137 6.89 -3.79 -6.50
CA ASP A 137 6.30 -3.00 -7.58
C ASP A 137 6.31 -3.75 -8.92
N ASP A 138 7.41 -4.42 -9.24
CA ASP A 138 7.55 -5.28 -10.42
C ASP A 138 6.56 -6.44 -10.38
N TYR A 139 6.47 -7.14 -9.24
CA TYR A 139 5.51 -8.24 -9.04
C TYR A 139 4.06 -7.80 -9.31
N ILE A 140 3.69 -6.61 -8.85
CA ILE A 140 2.34 -6.07 -9.05
C ILE A 140 2.17 -5.63 -10.51
N ASN A 141 3.15 -4.97 -11.13
CA ASN A 141 3.09 -4.51 -12.51
C ASN A 141 2.94 -5.65 -13.53
N GLU A 142 3.57 -6.80 -13.29
CA GLU A 142 3.40 -8.02 -14.10
C GLU A 142 1.94 -8.49 -14.19
N ARG A 143 1.13 -8.17 -13.19
CA ARG A 143 -0.29 -8.56 -13.08
C ARG A 143 -1.23 -7.44 -13.48
N PHE A 144 -0.83 -6.20 -13.23
CA PHE A 144 -1.66 -5.01 -13.40
C PHE A 144 -0.86 -3.92 -14.12
N PRO A 145 -1.00 -3.79 -15.45
CA PRO A 145 -0.29 -2.78 -16.22
C PRO A 145 -0.53 -1.37 -15.66
N TYR A 146 0.55 -0.67 -15.35
CA TYR A 146 0.47 0.69 -14.82
C TYR A 146 0.24 1.73 -15.90
N ALA A 147 -0.60 2.71 -15.59
CA ALA A 147 -0.74 3.94 -16.35
C ALA A 147 0.59 4.70 -16.30
N PHE A 148 1.33 4.68 -17.42
CA PHE A 148 2.64 5.28 -17.57
C PHE A 148 2.71 6.11 -18.86
N ASP A 149 3.40 7.23 -18.80
CA ASP A 149 3.69 8.08 -19.96
C ASP A 149 5.20 8.35 -20.03
N ASP A 150 5.78 8.25 -21.22
CA ASP A 150 7.24 8.39 -21.42
C ASP A 150 7.80 9.76 -20.97
N ARG A 151 6.97 10.79 -20.94
CA ARG A 151 7.35 12.14 -20.50
C ARG A 151 7.03 12.38 -19.04
N TYR A 152 5.88 11.91 -18.56
CA TYR A 152 5.37 12.24 -17.22
C TYR A 152 5.60 11.14 -16.18
N GLY A 153 6.04 9.95 -16.59
CA GLY A 153 6.22 8.80 -15.72
C GLY A 153 4.90 8.14 -15.33
N TYR A 154 4.84 7.55 -14.13
CA TYR A 154 3.63 6.95 -13.59
C TYR A 154 2.54 8.01 -13.38
N LEU A 155 1.41 7.83 -14.06
CA LEU A 155 0.33 8.80 -14.07
C LEU A 155 -0.44 8.76 -12.74
N THR A 156 -0.68 9.95 -12.19
CA THR A 156 -1.47 10.15 -10.97
C THR A 156 -2.30 11.42 -11.08
N SER A 157 -3.48 11.42 -10.45
CA SER A 157 -4.28 12.64 -10.26
C SER A 157 -3.82 13.47 -9.05
N PHE A 158 -2.89 12.93 -8.25
CA PHE A 158 -2.38 13.57 -7.06
C PHE A 158 -1.07 14.31 -7.36
N PRO A 159 -1.03 15.65 -7.27
CA PRO A 159 0.14 16.39 -7.73
C PRO A 159 1.40 16.18 -6.88
N THR A 160 1.29 15.70 -5.62
CA THR A 160 2.43 15.52 -4.69
C THR A 160 2.09 14.66 -3.46
#